data_AF-A0A3S0JF83-F1
#
_entry.id   AF-A0A3S0JF83-F1
#
_cell.length_a   1.000
_cell.length_b   1.000
_cell.length_c   1.000
_cell.angle_alpha   90.00
_cell.angle_beta   90.00
_cell.angle_gamma   90.00
#
_symmetry.space_group_name_H-M   'P 1'
#
loop_
_entity.id
_entity.type
_entity.pdbx_description
1 polymer ?
#
loop_
_entity_poly.entity_id
_entity_poly.type
_entity_poly.pdbx_seq_one_letter_code
_entity_poly.pdbx_strand_id
1 'polypeptide(L)'
;MSTDLRYWMKKPGPLAGALLLLLALLIAVRPAAAQTRLVRVTGSVSEKQTRKPVPGASVVNLSTRRGVVADEQGDFDIKVNSTDTLEFRAVGFEAYRLPLGGTGLSQLIVQVKLERASVQLTGVTIRQGRPDDQTIARALRNVRRQAPPPNSVKRPPKPQPLFPVDSTAPKAPVATLENPLSLLYDQFSREGEQRRKMEEINEEKRIEAERAKRRAYNRYFRINKGYEVDDSTRRPVTAPWYLPAPAPAVPVQPMQPPAGALAPKQ
;
A
#
# COMPACT_ATOMS: atom_id res chain seq x y z
N MET A 1 -3.90 -87.57 -8.04
CA MET A 1 -2.93 -86.64 -8.66
C MET A 1 -2.83 -85.43 -7.76
N SER A 2 -1.84 -85.41 -6.87
CA SER A 2 -1.59 -84.31 -5.93
C SER A 2 -0.54 -83.39 -6.57
N THR A 3 -0.89 -82.14 -6.81
CA THR A 3 0.06 -81.10 -7.23
C THR A 3 0.10 -80.02 -6.17
N ASP A 4 1.06 -80.17 -5.26
CA ASP A 4 1.55 -79.16 -4.31
C ASP A 4 1.99 -77.91 -5.08
N LEU A 5 1.24 -76.81 -4.95
CA LEU A 5 1.64 -75.49 -5.44
C LEU A 5 2.30 -74.71 -4.29
N ARG A 6 3.55 -75.05 -3.96
CA ARG A 6 4.37 -74.30 -2.99
C ARG A 6 4.79 -72.97 -3.60
N TYR A 7 4.03 -71.93 -3.28
CA TYR A 7 4.33 -70.56 -3.64
C TYR A 7 5.62 -70.11 -2.96
N TRP A 8 6.69 -70.01 -3.74
CA TRP A 8 8.00 -69.54 -3.32
C TRP A 8 7.96 -68.02 -3.07
N MET A 9 7.71 -67.63 -1.83
CA MET A 9 7.75 -66.24 -1.39
C MET A 9 9.22 -65.81 -1.22
N LYS A 10 9.84 -65.40 -2.33
CA LYS A 10 11.19 -64.81 -2.34
C LYS A 10 11.16 -63.55 -1.46
N LYS A 11 11.88 -63.57 -0.34
CA LYS A 11 11.97 -62.43 0.59
C LYS A 11 12.41 -61.19 -0.20
N PRO A 12 11.66 -60.07 -0.17
CA PRO A 12 12.06 -58.87 -0.89
C PRO A 12 13.39 -58.37 -0.32
N GLY A 13 14.35 -58.05 -1.19
CA GLY A 13 15.65 -57.52 -0.75
C GLY A 13 15.50 -56.19 0.00
N PRO A 14 16.51 -55.76 0.79
CA PRO A 14 16.41 -54.54 1.60
C PRO A 14 16.14 -53.28 0.77
N LEU A 15 16.56 -53.29 -0.50
CA LEU A 15 16.29 -52.23 -1.48
C LEU A 15 14.81 -52.15 -1.88
N ALA A 16 14.12 -53.28 -1.96
CA ALA A 16 12.68 -53.30 -2.23
C ALA A 16 11.89 -52.75 -1.04
N GLY A 17 12.33 -53.02 0.19
CA GLY A 17 11.77 -52.42 1.40
C GLY A 17 11.99 -50.91 1.45
N ALA A 18 13.20 -50.44 1.13
CA ALA A 18 13.50 -49.01 1.05
C ALA A 18 12.69 -48.28 -0.02
N LEU A 19 12.48 -48.90 -1.19
CA LEU A 19 11.66 -48.34 -2.26
C LEU A 19 10.18 -48.23 -1.84
N LEU A 20 9.65 -49.24 -1.16
CA LEU A 20 8.28 -49.25 -0.66
C LEU A 20 8.06 -48.20 0.44
N LEU A 21 9.08 -48.01 1.30
CA LEU A 21 9.07 -46.98 2.34
C LEU A 21 9.17 -45.56 1.76
N LEU A 22 10.01 -45.37 0.73
CA LEU A 22 10.11 -44.10 0.01
C LEU A 22 8.81 -43.77 -0.75
N LEU A 23 8.17 -44.77 -1.35
CA LEU A 23 6.85 -44.61 -1.98
C LEU A 23 5.77 -44.28 -0.94
N ALA A 24 5.79 -44.92 0.23
CA ALA A 24 4.88 -44.59 1.33
C ALA A 24 5.11 -43.16 1.86
N LEU A 25 6.37 -42.71 1.92
CA LEU A 25 6.72 -41.35 2.33
C LEU A 25 6.26 -40.30 1.30
N LEU A 26 6.40 -40.59 0.00
CA LEU A 26 5.89 -39.73 -1.08
C LEU A 26 4.36 -39.62 -1.07
N ILE A 27 3.64 -40.67 -0.66
CA ILE A 27 2.18 -40.65 -0.50
C ILE A 27 1.77 -39.90 0.79
N ALA A 28 2.59 -39.93 1.83
CA ALA A 28 2.34 -39.24 3.10
C ALA A 28 2.51 -37.71 2.99
N VAL A 29 3.36 -37.22 2.08
CA VAL A 29 3.48 -35.79 1.76
C VAL A 29 2.37 -35.40 0.78
N ARG A 30 1.10 -35.48 1.21
CA ARG A 30 0.03 -34.75 0.54
C ARG A 30 0.19 -33.27 0.92
N PRO A 31 0.25 -32.32 -0.03
CA PRO A 31 0.09 -30.92 0.34
C PRO A 31 -1.24 -30.82 1.08
N ALA A 32 -1.23 -30.21 2.26
CA ALA A 32 -2.45 -29.88 2.99
C ALA A 32 -3.28 -28.97 2.07
N ALA A 33 -4.18 -29.59 1.29
CA ALA A 33 -5.12 -28.87 0.48
C ALA A 33 -5.84 -27.94 1.44
N ALA A 34 -5.72 -26.63 1.21
CA ALA A 34 -6.40 -25.59 1.95
C ALA A 34 -7.81 -26.11 2.26
N GLN A 35 -8.10 -26.31 3.55
CA GLN A 35 -9.36 -26.88 4.01
C GLN A 35 -10.46 -25.91 3.56
N THR A 36 -10.99 -26.18 2.38
CA THR A 36 -11.96 -25.33 1.71
C THR A 36 -13.29 -25.64 2.38
N ARG A 37 -13.47 -25.07 3.58
CA ARG A 37 -14.64 -25.30 4.40
C ARG A 37 -15.81 -24.61 3.71
N LEU A 38 -16.78 -25.42 3.26
CA LEU A 38 -18.05 -24.88 2.78
C LEU A 38 -18.80 -24.26 3.96
N VAL A 39 -19.23 -23.02 3.76
CA VAL A 39 -20.06 -22.24 4.67
C VAL A 39 -21.39 -21.98 3.98
N ARG A 40 -22.49 -22.23 4.69
CA ARG A 40 -23.83 -21.85 4.24
C ARG A 40 -24.11 -20.43 4.68
N VAL A 41 -24.22 -19.51 3.74
CA VAL A 41 -24.54 -18.11 4.00
C VAL A 41 -26.01 -17.90 3.69
N THR A 42 -26.76 -17.57 4.74
CA THR A 42 -28.18 -17.22 4.66
C THR A 42 -28.36 -15.77 5.08
N GLY A 43 -29.40 -15.11 4.63
CA GLY A 43 -29.60 -13.72 5.01
C GLY A 43 -30.71 -13.04 4.26
N SER A 44 -30.87 -11.75 4.55
CA SER A 44 -31.83 -10.88 3.87
C SER A 44 -31.15 -9.65 3.28
N VAL A 45 -31.63 -9.20 2.12
CA VAL A 45 -31.17 -8.01 1.41
C VAL A 45 -32.24 -6.93 1.52
N SER A 46 -31.86 -5.79 2.10
CA SER A 46 -32.76 -4.65 2.34
C SER A 46 -32.16 -3.34 1.85
N GLU A 47 -33.00 -2.34 1.62
CA GLU A 47 -32.57 -0.99 1.25
C GLU A 47 -32.09 -0.22 2.51
N LYS A 48 -30.94 0.45 2.44
CA LYS A 48 -30.36 1.18 3.59
C LYS A 48 -31.26 2.31 4.11
N GLN A 49 -31.93 3.04 3.23
CA GLN A 49 -32.76 4.19 3.59
C GLN A 49 -34.16 3.77 4.05
N THR A 50 -34.87 3.00 3.24
CA THR A 50 -36.28 2.65 3.49
C THR A 50 -36.45 1.40 4.35
N ARG A 51 -35.38 0.60 4.52
CA ARG A 51 -35.40 -0.73 5.18
C ARG A 51 -36.36 -1.73 4.53
N LYS A 52 -36.85 -1.44 3.32
CA LYS A 52 -37.69 -2.36 2.56
C LYS A 52 -36.83 -3.49 2.00
N PRO A 53 -37.36 -4.72 1.91
CA PRO A 53 -36.65 -5.82 1.25
C PRO A 53 -36.43 -5.49 -0.23
N VAL A 54 -35.31 -5.95 -0.78
CA VAL A 54 -34.97 -5.76 -2.21
C VAL A 54 -35.15 -7.10 -2.92
N PRO A 55 -36.33 -7.34 -3.51
CA PRO A 55 -36.59 -8.59 -4.22
C PRO A 55 -35.75 -8.69 -5.49
N GLY A 56 -35.35 -9.91 -5.87
CA GLY A 56 -34.59 -10.15 -7.10
C GLY A 56 -33.13 -9.68 -7.05
N ALA A 57 -32.58 -9.38 -5.86
CA ALA A 57 -31.17 -9.09 -5.71
C ALA A 57 -30.33 -10.32 -6.08
N SER A 58 -29.31 -10.14 -6.91
CA SER A 58 -28.37 -11.20 -7.29
C SER A 58 -27.24 -11.28 -6.28
N VAL A 59 -27.05 -12.46 -5.70
CA VAL A 59 -25.94 -12.80 -4.78
C VAL A 59 -24.97 -13.69 -5.52
N VAL A 60 -23.78 -13.17 -5.84
CA VAL A 60 -22.79 -13.86 -6.68
C VAL A 60 -21.49 -14.04 -5.91
N ASN A 61 -20.96 -15.25 -5.91
CA ASN A 61 -19.61 -15.52 -5.44
C ASN A 61 -18.60 -15.09 -6.52
N LEU A 62 -17.69 -14.18 -6.19
CA LEU A 62 -16.71 -13.65 -7.14
C LEU A 62 -15.65 -14.70 -7.54
N SER A 63 -15.30 -15.62 -6.64
CA SER A 63 -14.31 -16.67 -6.91
C SER A 63 -14.86 -17.75 -7.83
N THR A 64 -16.07 -18.25 -7.53
CA THR A 64 -16.67 -19.40 -8.24
C THR A 64 -17.66 -19.02 -9.33
N ARG A 65 -18.04 -17.73 -9.41
CA ARG A 65 -19.10 -17.18 -10.29
C ARG A 65 -20.46 -17.85 -10.14
N ARG A 66 -20.66 -18.66 -9.08
CA ARG A 66 -21.96 -19.23 -8.73
C ARG A 66 -22.77 -18.17 -8.00
N GLY A 67 -24.05 -18.05 -8.33
CA GLY A 67 -24.92 -17.10 -7.68
C GLY A 67 -26.34 -17.62 -7.50
N VAL A 68 -27.06 -16.97 -6.61
CA VAL A 68 -28.47 -17.22 -6.29
C VAL A 68 -29.19 -15.88 -6.33
N VAL A 69 -30.47 -15.89 -6.69
CA VAL A 69 -31.32 -14.71 -6.70
C VAL A 69 -32.14 -14.70 -5.40
N ALA A 70 -32.22 -13.54 -4.75
CA ALA A 70 -33.02 -13.36 -3.55
C ALA A 70 -34.52 -13.40 -3.86
N ASP A 71 -35.32 -13.92 -2.93
CA ASP A 71 -36.76 -14.07 -3.06
C ASP A 71 -37.55 -12.74 -2.90
N GLU A 72 -38.88 -12.82 -2.81
CA GLU A 72 -39.75 -11.64 -2.66
C GLU A 72 -39.53 -10.90 -1.33
N GLN A 73 -39.15 -11.62 -0.28
CA GLN A 73 -38.79 -11.10 1.03
C GLN A 73 -37.34 -10.61 1.08
N GLY A 74 -36.57 -10.79 0.01
CA GLY A 74 -35.16 -10.45 -0.07
C GLY A 74 -34.24 -11.47 0.61
N ASP A 75 -34.76 -12.64 0.97
CA ASP A 75 -34.01 -13.71 1.60
C ASP A 75 -33.21 -14.51 0.56
N PHE A 76 -32.05 -15.02 0.97
CA PHE A 76 -31.16 -15.80 0.12
C PHE A 76 -30.46 -16.92 0.90
N ASP A 77 -30.05 -17.97 0.18
CA ASP A 77 -29.26 -19.08 0.71
C ASP A 77 -28.23 -19.54 -0.33
N ILE A 78 -26.95 -19.43 0.01
CA ILE A 78 -25.86 -19.82 -0.88
C ILE A 78 -24.76 -20.54 -0.10
N LYS A 79 -24.23 -21.61 -0.70
CA LYS A 79 -23.07 -22.36 -0.17
C LYS A 79 -21.81 -21.88 -0.87
N VAL A 80 -20.85 -21.37 -0.09
CA VAL A 80 -19.59 -20.79 -0.60
C VAL A 80 -18.42 -21.18 0.29
N ASN A 81 -17.19 -20.97 -0.17
CA ASN A 81 -16.03 -21.27 0.65
C ASN A 81 -15.82 -20.14 1.67
N SER A 82 -15.32 -20.46 2.86
CA SER A 82 -15.10 -19.48 3.94
C SER A 82 -14.18 -18.32 3.56
N THR A 83 -13.31 -18.50 2.56
CA THR A 83 -12.36 -17.48 2.06
C THR A 83 -12.91 -16.63 0.92
N ASP A 84 -14.08 -16.96 0.37
CA ASP A 84 -14.63 -16.27 -0.80
C ASP A 84 -15.22 -14.90 -0.47
N THR A 85 -15.44 -14.10 -1.52
CA THR A 85 -16.14 -12.82 -1.46
C THR A 85 -17.47 -12.92 -2.19
N LEU A 86 -18.54 -12.51 -1.51
CA LEU A 86 -19.88 -12.40 -2.07
C LEU A 86 -20.12 -10.97 -2.58
N GLU A 87 -20.68 -10.84 -3.78
CA GLU A 87 -21.15 -9.59 -4.35
C GLU A 87 -22.68 -9.61 -4.42
N PHE A 88 -23.30 -8.56 -3.88
CA PHE A 88 -24.74 -8.34 -3.87
C PHE A 88 -25.04 -7.21 -4.86
N ARG A 89 -25.90 -7.48 -5.84
CA ARG A 89 -26.25 -6.51 -6.88
C ARG A 89 -27.75 -6.53 -7.17
N ALA A 90 -28.34 -5.35 -7.30
CA ALA A 90 -29.72 -5.18 -7.74
C ALA A 90 -29.82 -4.00 -8.72
N VAL A 91 -30.88 -3.98 -9.53
CA VAL A 91 -31.11 -2.88 -10.48
C VAL A 91 -31.43 -1.60 -9.70
N GLY A 92 -30.70 -0.52 -9.99
CA GLY A 92 -30.86 0.76 -9.29
C GLY A 92 -30.15 0.84 -7.93
N PHE A 93 -29.31 -0.14 -7.59
CA PHE A 93 -28.50 -0.15 -6.37
C PHE A 93 -27.01 -0.27 -6.70
N GLU A 94 -26.16 0.22 -5.78
CA GLU A 94 -24.72 0.01 -5.86
C GLU A 94 -24.37 -1.43 -5.47
N ALA A 95 -23.34 -1.99 -6.13
CA ALA A 95 -22.87 -3.33 -5.83
C ALA A 95 -22.15 -3.34 -4.48
N TYR A 96 -22.62 -4.20 -3.57
CA TYR A 96 -22.03 -4.36 -2.24
C TYR A 96 -21.21 -5.65 -2.17
N ARG A 97 -19.98 -5.57 -1.67
CA ARG A 97 -19.08 -6.72 -1.57
C ARG A 97 -18.81 -7.08 -0.12
N LEU A 98 -19.03 -8.34 0.22
CA LEU A 98 -18.82 -8.89 1.55
C LEU A 98 -17.75 -10.00 1.50
N PRO A 99 -16.53 -9.74 1.98
CA PRO A 99 -15.54 -10.80 2.19
C PRO A 99 -15.91 -11.63 3.44
N LEU A 100 -15.88 -12.96 3.32
CA LEU A 100 -16.23 -13.86 4.44
C LEU A 100 -15.09 -14.08 5.44
N GLY A 101 -13.86 -13.71 5.08
CA GLY A 101 -12.74 -13.58 6.02
C GLY A 101 -12.27 -14.88 6.69
N GLY A 102 -12.63 -16.06 6.16
CA GLY A 102 -12.19 -17.34 6.71
C GLY A 102 -12.85 -17.72 8.03
N THR A 103 -14.13 -17.35 8.22
CA THR A 103 -14.87 -17.73 9.43
C THR A 103 -14.90 -19.26 9.62
N GLY A 104 -14.65 -19.72 10.87
CA GLY A 104 -14.70 -21.13 11.24
C GLY A 104 -16.12 -21.68 11.45
N LEU A 105 -17.14 -20.90 11.11
CA LEU A 105 -18.55 -21.26 11.27
C LEU A 105 -19.03 -22.02 10.04
N SER A 106 -19.90 -23.02 10.24
CA SER A 106 -20.52 -23.77 9.14
C SER A 106 -21.73 -23.02 8.55
N GLN A 107 -22.32 -22.10 9.30
CA GLN A 107 -23.47 -21.29 8.90
C GLN A 107 -23.26 -19.84 9.32
N LEU A 108 -23.55 -18.91 8.41
CA LEU A 108 -23.46 -17.47 8.62
C LEU A 108 -24.79 -16.81 8.24
N ILE A 109 -25.37 -16.03 9.17
CA ILE A 109 -26.59 -15.26 8.91
C ILE A 109 -26.20 -13.78 8.74
N VAL A 110 -26.54 -13.17 7.62
CA VAL A 110 -26.16 -11.78 7.29
C VAL A 110 -27.37 -10.94 6.91
N GLN A 111 -27.42 -9.70 7.38
CA GLN A 111 -28.36 -8.69 6.89
C GLN A 111 -27.60 -7.68 6.04
N VAL A 112 -27.85 -7.68 4.74
CA VAL A 112 -27.18 -6.79 3.79
C VAL A 112 -28.07 -5.58 3.51
N LYS A 113 -27.47 -4.39 3.58
CA LYS A 113 -28.15 -3.12 3.30
C LYS A 113 -27.55 -2.48 2.05
N LEU A 114 -28.32 -2.46 0.97
CA LEU A 114 -27.91 -1.87 -0.30
C LEU A 114 -28.22 -0.37 -0.34
N GLU A 115 -27.34 0.40 -0.99
CA GLU A 115 -27.53 1.82 -1.25
C GLU A 115 -28.05 2.05 -2.67
N ARG A 116 -28.98 2.98 -2.85
CA ARG A 116 -29.49 3.32 -4.18
C ARG A 116 -28.41 3.99 -5.01
N ALA A 117 -28.20 3.49 -6.21
CA ALA A 117 -27.35 4.13 -7.20
C ALA A 117 -28.14 5.29 -7.83
N SER A 118 -27.76 6.53 -7.54
CA SER A 118 -28.32 7.71 -8.22
C SER A 118 -27.49 8.02 -9.48
N VAL A 119 -27.96 7.56 -10.63
CA VAL A 119 -27.36 7.92 -11.91
C VAL A 119 -28.02 9.20 -12.41
N GLN A 120 -27.36 10.34 -12.19
CA GLN A 120 -27.76 11.60 -12.82
C GLN A 120 -27.34 11.57 -14.29
N LEU A 121 -28.31 11.39 -15.19
CA LEU A 121 -28.06 11.52 -16.62
C LEU A 121 -27.80 12.98 -16.95
N THR A 122 -26.68 13.26 -17.60
CA THR A 122 -26.45 14.60 -18.19
C THR A 122 -27.35 14.74 -19.41
N GLY A 123 -28.10 15.85 -19.50
CA GLY A 123 -28.93 16.14 -20.67
C GLY A 123 -28.09 16.18 -21.94
N VAL A 124 -28.50 15.42 -22.96
CA VAL A 124 -27.87 15.45 -24.28
C VAL A 124 -28.57 16.54 -25.10
N THR A 125 -27.88 17.65 -25.37
CA THR A 125 -28.40 18.69 -26.24
C THR A 125 -28.21 18.28 -27.70
N ILE A 126 -29.28 17.84 -28.35
CA ILE A 126 -29.28 17.57 -29.80
C ILE A 126 -29.27 18.92 -30.52
N ARG A 127 -28.14 19.31 -31.08
CA ARG A 127 -28.05 20.46 -31.99
C ARG A 127 -28.36 19.99 -33.42
N GLN A 128 -29.44 20.50 -34.01
CA GLN A 128 -29.70 20.31 -35.44
C GLN A 128 -28.70 21.16 -36.25
N GLY A 129 -28.00 20.53 -37.20
CA GLY A 129 -27.08 21.22 -38.13
C GLY A 129 -25.59 21.08 -37.79
N ARG A 130 -24.74 21.28 -38.82
CA ARG A 130 -23.28 21.35 -38.70
C ARG A 130 -22.93 22.64 -37.95
N PRO A 131 -22.19 22.59 -36.82
CA PRO A 131 -21.71 23.80 -36.14
C PRO A 131 -20.86 24.66 -37.07
N ASP A 132 -20.87 25.99 -36.91
CA ASP A 132 -20.06 26.91 -37.73
C ASP A 132 -18.58 26.47 -37.77
N ASP A 133 -17.92 26.62 -38.92
CA ASP A 133 -16.53 26.17 -39.10
C ASP A 133 -15.57 26.79 -38.07
N GLN A 134 -15.84 28.02 -37.60
CA GLN A 134 -15.08 28.65 -36.52
C GLN A 134 -15.25 27.95 -35.17
N THR A 135 -16.45 27.45 -34.87
CA THR A 135 -16.73 26.69 -33.64
C THR A 135 -16.07 25.32 -33.68
N ILE A 136 -16.06 24.66 -34.86
CA ILE A 136 -15.34 23.42 -35.09
C ILE A 136 -13.84 23.65 -34.91
N ALA A 137 -13.26 24.69 -35.51
CA ALA A 137 -11.84 25.00 -35.38
C ALA A 137 -11.43 25.34 -33.93
N ARG A 138 -12.28 26.04 -33.17
CA ARG A 138 -12.08 26.30 -31.73
C ARG A 138 -12.19 25.02 -30.90
N ALA A 139 -13.18 24.18 -31.18
CA ALA A 139 -13.35 22.89 -30.51
C ALA A 139 -12.14 21.99 -30.78
N LEU A 140 -11.69 21.86 -32.03
CA LEU A 140 -10.50 21.08 -32.41
C LEU A 140 -9.20 21.61 -31.78
N ARG A 141 -9.09 22.92 -31.54
CA ARG A 141 -7.96 23.51 -30.79
C ARG A 141 -8.01 23.17 -29.29
N ASN A 142 -9.21 23.12 -28.71
CA ASN A 142 -9.42 22.87 -27.29
C ASN A 142 -9.60 21.38 -26.94
N VAL A 143 -9.81 20.52 -27.94
CA VAL A 143 -9.74 19.07 -27.77
C VAL A 143 -8.34 18.77 -27.29
N ARG A 144 -8.25 18.48 -25.99
CA ARG A 144 -7.04 18.10 -25.30
C ARG A 144 -6.54 16.83 -25.98
N ARG A 145 -5.64 16.98 -26.96
CA ARG A 145 -4.83 15.86 -27.43
C ARG A 145 -4.19 15.31 -26.17
N GLN A 146 -4.52 14.07 -25.81
CA GLN A 146 -3.79 13.38 -24.77
C GLN A 146 -2.34 13.47 -25.22
N ALA A 147 -1.52 14.25 -24.51
CA ALA A 147 -0.11 14.32 -24.83
C ALA A 147 0.35 12.87 -24.81
N PRO A 148 1.04 12.37 -25.87
CA PRO A 148 1.60 11.04 -25.82
C PRO A 148 2.33 10.95 -24.48
N PRO A 149 2.11 9.86 -23.70
CA PRO A 149 2.74 9.73 -22.40
C PRO A 149 4.21 10.10 -22.60
N PRO A 150 4.73 11.08 -21.82
CA PRO A 150 6.06 11.62 -22.06
C PRO A 150 6.96 10.43 -22.24
N ASN A 151 7.63 10.32 -23.41
CA ASN A 151 8.39 9.13 -23.76
C ASN A 151 9.29 8.85 -22.57
N SER A 152 8.85 7.90 -21.74
CA SER A 152 9.52 7.61 -20.49
C SER A 152 10.62 6.72 -20.97
N VAL A 153 11.67 7.36 -21.48
CA VAL A 153 12.97 6.75 -21.58
C VAL A 153 13.24 6.36 -20.14
N LYS A 154 12.86 5.13 -19.79
CA LYS A 154 13.14 4.50 -18.52
C LYS A 154 14.66 4.44 -18.52
N ARG A 155 15.28 5.51 -18.01
CA ARG A 155 16.73 5.57 -17.90
C ARG A 155 17.06 4.33 -17.08
N PRO A 156 17.91 3.43 -17.60
CA PRO A 156 18.28 2.27 -16.82
C PRO A 156 18.83 2.77 -15.48
N PRO A 157 18.57 2.05 -14.38
CA PRO A 157 19.18 2.38 -13.10
C PRO A 157 20.69 2.50 -13.31
N LYS A 158 21.33 3.44 -12.62
CA LYS A 158 22.80 3.61 -12.70
C LYS A 158 23.43 2.24 -12.48
N PRO A 159 24.32 1.77 -13.39
CA PRO A 159 24.88 0.44 -13.28
C PRO A 159 25.54 0.28 -11.92
N GLN A 160 25.23 -0.82 -11.25
CA GLN A 160 25.96 -1.21 -10.07
C GLN A 160 27.40 -1.54 -10.51
N PRO A 161 28.41 -1.17 -9.72
CA PRO A 161 29.78 -1.56 -10.04
C PRO A 161 29.86 -3.11 -10.07
N LEU A 162 30.50 -3.65 -11.11
CA LEU A 162 30.65 -5.11 -11.33
C LEU A 162 31.40 -5.81 -10.20
N PHE A 163 32.17 -5.04 -9.44
CA PHE A 163 32.85 -5.48 -8.24
C PHE A 163 32.29 -4.67 -7.08
N PRO A 164 32.08 -5.26 -5.90
CA PRO A 164 31.92 -4.50 -4.68
C PRO A 164 33.00 -3.42 -4.66
N VAL A 165 32.64 -2.14 -4.52
CA VAL A 165 33.64 -1.11 -4.26
C VAL A 165 34.21 -1.50 -2.91
N ASP A 166 35.36 -2.16 -2.92
CA ASP A 166 36.05 -2.58 -1.73
C ASP A 166 36.29 -1.31 -0.91
N SER A 167 35.47 -1.15 0.12
CA SER A 167 35.55 -0.03 1.06
C SER A 167 36.77 -0.18 1.98
N THR A 168 37.73 -1.05 1.60
CA THR A 168 39.07 -1.17 2.16
C THR A 168 39.95 0.03 1.85
N ALA A 169 39.50 0.95 0.99
CA ALA A 169 40.07 2.29 0.94
C ALA A 169 40.03 2.87 2.36
N PRO A 170 41.19 3.26 2.95
CA PRO A 170 41.22 3.81 4.29
C PRO A 170 40.28 5.01 4.34
N LYS A 171 39.21 4.91 5.12
CA LYS A 171 38.27 6.00 5.30
C LYS A 171 39.05 7.16 5.91
N ALA A 172 38.99 8.33 5.27
CA ALA A 172 39.70 9.50 5.79
C ALA A 172 39.31 9.70 7.27
N PRO A 173 40.29 9.90 8.17
CA PRO A 173 40.00 10.05 9.59
C PRO A 173 39.01 11.20 9.77
N VAL A 174 37.92 10.91 10.48
CA VAL A 174 36.94 11.92 10.86
C VAL A 174 37.58 12.73 11.98
N ALA A 175 37.54 14.05 11.88
CA ALA A 175 38.08 14.93 12.90
C ALA A 175 37.21 14.80 14.17
N THR A 176 37.63 13.92 15.08
CA THR A 176 37.01 13.70 16.38
C THR A 176 37.94 14.20 17.48
N LEU A 177 37.37 14.59 18.63
CA LEU A 177 38.12 15.10 19.78
C LEU A 177 39.19 14.12 20.31
N GLU A 178 39.07 12.84 19.95
CA GLU A 178 39.98 11.76 20.34
C GLU A 178 41.27 11.73 19.51
N ASN A 179 41.33 12.43 18.37
CA ASN A 179 42.53 12.50 17.53
C ASN A 179 42.97 13.95 17.27
N PRO A 180 43.81 14.53 18.16
CA PRO A 180 44.17 15.96 18.11
C PRO A 180 44.96 16.34 16.86
N LEU A 181 45.71 15.41 16.25
CA LEU A 181 46.47 15.67 15.02
C LEU A 181 45.54 15.81 13.81
N SER A 182 44.47 15.01 13.75
CA SER A 182 43.47 15.10 12.68
C SER A 182 42.69 16.42 12.71
N LEU A 183 42.44 16.97 13.92
CA LEU A 183 41.83 18.28 14.10
C LEU A 183 42.76 19.41 13.64
N LEU A 184 44.05 19.34 13.99
CA LEU A 184 45.07 20.29 13.51
C LEU A 184 45.22 20.25 11.98
N TYR A 185 45.20 19.05 11.39
CA TYR A 185 45.24 18.87 9.95
C TYR A 185 44.01 19.48 9.26
N ASP A 186 42.81 19.25 9.80
CA ASP A 186 41.59 19.86 9.29
C ASP A 186 41.57 21.40 9.45
N GLN A 187 42.24 21.92 10.48
CA GLN A 187 42.34 23.37 10.75
C GLN A 187 43.29 24.11 9.80
N PHE A 188 44.37 23.48 9.33
CA PHE A 188 45.44 24.18 8.58
C PHE A 188 45.72 23.63 7.17
N SER A 189 45.09 22.52 6.77
CA SER A 189 45.28 21.94 5.43
C SER A 189 44.27 22.46 4.40
N ARG A 190 44.74 22.68 3.16
CA ARG A 190 43.89 22.96 1.99
C ARG A 190 42.88 21.85 1.72
N GLU A 191 43.21 20.61 2.07
CA GLU A 191 42.31 19.47 1.95
C GLU A 191 41.15 19.57 2.95
N GLY A 192 41.40 20.08 4.17
CA GLY A 192 40.37 20.36 5.17
C GLY A 192 39.40 21.45 4.70
N GLU A 193 39.91 22.55 4.13
CA GLU A 193 39.09 23.61 3.55
C GLU A 193 38.16 23.10 2.42
N GLN A 194 38.70 22.27 1.52
CA GLN A 194 37.93 21.67 0.43
C GLN A 194 36.84 20.73 0.94
N ARG A 195 37.15 19.95 1.98
CA ARG A 195 36.18 19.04 2.60
C ARG A 195 35.05 19.79 3.28
N ARG A 196 35.34 20.84 4.06
CA ARG A 196 34.33 21.71 4.66
C ARG A 196 33.44 22.36 3.60
N LYS A 197 34.02 22.83 2.50
CA LYS A 197 33.25 23.40 1.38
C LYS A 197 32.34 22.35 0.73
N MET A 198 32.83 21.12 0.55
CA MET A 198 32.03 20.02 0.02
C MET A 198 30.91 19.58 0.97
N GLU A 199 31.17 19.59 2.28
CA GLU A 199 30.19 19.30 3.32
C GLU A 199 29.09 20.37 3.33
N GLU A 200 29.47 21.65 3.30
CA GLU A 200 28.54 22.79 3.17
C GLU A 200 27.65 22.65 1.92
N ILE A 201 28.24 22.39 0.75
CA ILE A 201 27.49 22.18 -0.50
C ILE A 201 26.53 21.00 -0.39
N ASN A 202 26.95 19.90 0.26
CA ASN A 202 26.10 18.73 0.44
C ASN A 202 24.95 19.00 1.41
N GLU A 203 25.18 19.76 2.48
CA GLU A 203 24.16 20.18 3.43
C GLU A 203 23.14 21.13 2.80
N GLU A 204 23.59 22.13 2.05
CA GLU A 204 22.73 23.03 1.28
C GLU A 204 21.83 22.25 0.33
N LYS A 205 22.40 21.30 -0.43
CA LYS A 205 21.64 20.41 -1.32
C LYS A 205 20.62 19.56 -0.57
N ARG A 206 20.97 19.06 0.62
CA ARG A 206 20.04 18.29 1.46
C ARG A 206 18.88 19.15 1.94
N ILE A 207 19.16 20.36 2.41
CA ILE A 207 18.14 21.33 2.85
C ILE A 207 17.24 21.72 1.69
N GLU A 208 17.81 22.01 0.52
CA GLU A 208 17.06 22.35 -0.68
C GLU A 208 16.14 21.20 -1.11
N ALA A 209 16.65 19.97 -1.12
CA ALA A 209 15.86 18.78 -1.43
C ALA A 209 14.72 18.57 -0.42
N GLU A 210 14.96 18.79 0.87
CA GLU A 210 13.91 18.76 1.89
C GLU A 210 12.86 19.85 1.68
N ARG A 211 13.28 21.09 1.42
CA ARG A 211 12.38 22.20 1.08
C ARG A 211 11.54 21.87 -0.15
N ALA A 212 12.14 21.31 -1.20
CA ALA A 212 11.44 20.90 -2.41
C ALA A 212 10.41 19.79 -2.13
N LYS A 213 10.76 18.78 -1.33
CA LYS A 213 9.82 17.73 -0.87
C LYS A 213 8.65 18.32 -0.09
N ARG A 214 8.93 19.22 0.85
CA ARG A 214 7.92 19.91 1.66
C ARG A 214 6.99 20.77 0.79
N ARG A 215 7.55 21.56 -0.14
CA ARG A 215 6.76 22.34 -1.12
C ARG A 215 5.89 21.43 -1.98
N ALA A 216 6.43 20.30 -2.44
CA ALA A 216 5.68 19.33 -3.23
C ALA A 216 4.48 18.75 -2.46
N TYR A 217 4.64 18.51 -1.16
CA TYR A 217 3.57 18.08 -0.25
C TYR A 217 2.55 19.20 0.03
N ASN A 218 3.03 20.40 0.36
CA ASN A 218 2.20 21.56 0.69
C ASN A 218 1.30 22.01 -0.48
N ARG A 219 1.72 21.78 -1.73
CA ARG A 219 0.90 22.05 -2.93
C ARG A 219 -0.48 21.39 -2.92
N TYR A 220 -0.68 20.32 -2.13
CA TYR A 220 -1.95 19.63 -2.03
C TYR A 220 -2.92 20.25 -0.99
N PHE A 221 -2.48 21.23 -0.19
CA PHE A 221 -3.27 21.80 0.90
C PHE A 221 -3.67 23.26 0.60
N ARG A 222 -4.96 23.57 0.80
CA ARG A 222 -5.56 24.89 0.49
C ARG A 222 -5.15 26.00 1.48
N ILE A 223 -4.74 25.65 2.70
CA ILE A 223 -4.22 26.57 3.73
C ILE A 223 -2.85 26.04 4.17
N ASN A 224 -1.81 26.78 3.83
CA ASN A 224 -0.43 26.35 3.92
C ASN A 224 0.20 26.73 5.27
N LYS A 225 -0.18 26.06 6.37
CA LYS A 225 0.33 26.37 7.73
C LYS A 225 0.90 25.18 8.53
N GLY A 226 0.88 23.97 7.99
CA GLY A 226 1.21 22.76 8.76
C GLY A 226 2.71 22.48 8.97
N TYR A 227 3.61 23.07 8.15
CA TYR A 227 5.03 22.67 8.10
C TYR A 227 6.01 23.81 7.79
N GLU A 228 5.60 25.07 7.96
CA GLU A 228 6.53 26.20 7.86
C GLU A 228 7.33 26.28 9.17
N VAL A 229 8.64 26.07 9.09
CA VAL A 229 9.56 26.30 10.20
C VAL A 229 10.21 27.64 9.94
N ASP A 230 10.08 28.57 10.89
CA ASP A 230 10.75 29.88 10.82
C ASP A 230 12.26 29.67 10.60
N ASP A 231 12.77 30.19 9.49
CA ASP A 231 14.20 30.05 9.12
C ASP A 231 15.12 30.84 10.09
N SER A 232 14.57 31.65 11.00
CA SER A 232 15.28 32.48 11.99
C SER A 232 15.99 31.67 13.09
N THR A 233 15.62 30.40 13.30
CA THR A 233 16.26 29.53 14.30
C THR A 233 17.45 28.74 13.75
N ARG A 234 17.73 28.81 12.44
CA ARG A 234 18.81 28.03 11.82
C ARG A 234 20.14 28.78 11.86
N ARG A 235 21.15 28.16 12.45
CA ARG A 235 22.54 28.62 12.37
C ARG A 235 23.25 27.89 11.22
N PRO A 236 24.03 28.58 10.37
CA PRO A 236 24.91 27.90 9.42
C PRO A 236 25.94 27.06 10.19
N VAL A 237 26.34 25.92 9.61
CA VAL A 237 27.31 25.00 10.23
C VAL A 237 28.69 25.65 10.37
N THR A 238 28.99 26.66 9.55
CA THR A 238 30.15 27.52 9.71
C THR A 238 29.83 28.73 10.57
N ALA A 239 29.91 28.61 11.90
CA ALA A 239 30.15 29.79 12.73
C ALA A 239 31.63 30.17 12.58
N PRO A 240 31.99 31.39 12.12
CA PRO A 240 33.37 31.86 12.25
C PRO A 240 33.76 31.88 13.74
N TRP A 241 35.03 31.67 14.04
CA TRP A 241 35.65 31.43 15.37
C TRP A 241 35.47 32.50 16.46
N TYR A 242 34.39 33.29 16.47
CA TYR A 242 34.03 34.04 17.66
C TYR A 242 33.41 33.11 18.71
N LEU A 243 33.98 33.15 19.92
CA LEU A 243 33.39 32.58 21.13
C LEU A 243 31.90 32.95 21.20
N PRO A 244 30.99 31.99 21.46
CA PRO A 244 29.58 32.31 21.58
C PRO A 244 29.40 33.33 22.72
N ALA A 245 28.75 34.46 22.43
CA ALA A 245 28.22 35.32 23.48
C ALA A 245 27.28 34.48 24.38
N PRO A 246 27.27 34.71 25.70
CA PRO A 246 26.43 33.94 26.62
C PRO A 246 24.98 33.97 26.13
N ALA A 247 24.36 32.79 26.05
CA ALA A 247 23.01 32.63 25.52
C ALA A 247 22.03 33.54 26.30
N PRO A 248 21.12 34.28 25.62
CA PRO A 248 20.05 34.98 26.31
C PRO A 248 19.17 33.94 27.03
N ALA A 249 18.80 34.24 28.27
CA ALA A 249 17.97 33.37 29.10
C ALA A 249 16.71 32.95 28.33
N VAL A 250 16.51 31.64 28.22
CA VAL A 250 15.35 31.07 27.53
C VAL A 250 14.07 31.53 28.26
N PRO A 251 13.08 32.14 27.58
CA PRO A 251 11.80 32.39 28.21
C PRO A 251 11.14 31.06 28.55
N VAL A 252 10.79 30.88 29.83
CA VAL A 252 10.10 29.71 30.35
C VAL A 252 8.79 29.53 29.60
N GLN A 253 8.67 28.47 28.81
CA GLN A 253 7.40 28.11 28.18
C GLN A 253 6.43 27.65 29.27
N PRO A 254 5.16 28.10 29.27
CA PRO A 254 4.17 27.57 30.20
C PRO A 254 3.93 26.09 29.87
N MET A 255 4.12 25.22 30.86
CA MET A 255 3.83 23.79 30.77
C MET A 255 2.36 23.58 30.37
N GLN A 256 2.13 22.95 29.22
CA GLN A 256 0.81 22.39 28.91
C GLN A 256 0.58 21.13 29.75
N PRO A 257 -0.56 21.02 30.46
CA PRO A 257 -0.87 19.79 31.19
C PRO A 257 -1.17 18.64 30.20
N PRO A 258 -0.87 17.38 30.58
CA PRO A 258 -1.03 16.22 29.73
C PRO A 258 -2.52 16.01 29.35
N ALA A 259 -2.72 15.59 28.10
CA ALA A 259 -4.04 15.29 27.54
C ALA A 259 -4.74 14.19 28.36
N GLY A 260 -5.71 14.59 29.18
CA GLY A 260 -6.49 13.62 29.98
C GLY A 260 -7.37 14.19 31.10
N ALA A 261 -7.26 15.47 31.47
CA ALA A 261 -8.14 16.05 32.48
C ALA A 261 -9.46 16.55 31.86
N LEU A 262 -10.53 15.78 32.02
CA LEU A 262 -11.92 16.22 31.84
C LEU A 262 -12.22 17.36 32.82
N ALA A 263 -12.62 18.52 32.31
CA ALA A 263 -13.12 19.63 33.12
C ALA A 263 -14.55 19.32 33.63
N PRO A 264 -14.91 19.68 34.89
CA PRO A 264 -16.28 19.57 35.35
C PRO A 264 -17.16 20.66 34.71
N LYS A 265 -18.39 20.27 34.42
CA LYS A 265 -19.45 21.07 33.81
C LYS A 265 -19.92 22.15 34.80
N GLN A 266 -19.93 23.40 34.37
CA GLN A 266 -20.90 24.41 34.79
C GLN A 266 -21.60 24.93 33.54
#